data_AF-A0A8T1F0B0-F1
#
_entry.id   AF-A0A8T1F0B0-F1
#
_cell.length_a   1.000
_cell.length_b   1.000
_cell.length_c   1.000
_cell.angle_alpha   90.00
_cell.angle_beta   90.00
_cell.angle_gamma   90.00
#
_symmetry.space_group_name_H-M   'P 1'
#
loop_
_entity.id
_entity.type
_entity.pdbx_description
1 polymer ?
#
loop_
_entity_poly.entity_id
_entity_poly.type
_entity_poly.pdbx_seq_one_letter_code
_entity_poly.pdbx_strand_id
1 'polypeptide(L)'
;MVASELSPRVCSYCGDAPCEWQQYGPGIIGSRIRMTTCTKRRLTPGRVKRTLSQLYYYKRNGRMCKTTRIELPLCVANEITRLNNTIRRVCAIGSPDAAAQTASSAERIVSEVELSASW
;
A
#
# COMPACT_ATOMS: atom_id res chain seq x y z
N MET A 1 34.49 -18.70 -5.18
CA MET A 1 33.21 -18.00 -5.43
C MET A 1 32.12 -18.75 -4.69
N VAL A 2 31.68 -18.22 -3.55
CA VAL A 2 30.57 -18.83 -2.78
C VAL A 2 29.29 -18.41 -3.48
N ALA A 3 28.72 -19.31 -4.29
CA ALA A 3 27.34 -19.17 -4.71
C ALA A 3 26.50 -19.39 -3.46
N SER A 4 26.10 -18.30 -2.80
CA SER A 4 25.06 -18.36 -1.80
C SER A 4 23.83 -18.94 -2.48
N GLU A 5 23.54 -20.22 -2.21
CA GLU A 5 22.28 -20.87 -2.55
C GLU A 5 21.17 -20.09 -1.84
N LEU A 6 20.69 -19.03 -2.48
CA LEU A 6 19.44 -18.38 -2.15
C LEU A 6 18.35 -19.38 -2.53
N SER A 7 18.13 -20.37 -1.65
CA SER A 7 16.98 -21.26 -1.74
C SER A 7 15.76 -20.37 -2.01
N PRO A 8 15.07 -20.53 -3.15
CA PRO A 8 14.01 -19.62 -3.54
C PRO A 8 12.99 -19.57 -2.40
N ARG A 9 12.78 -18.38 -1.81
CA ARG A 9 11.77 -18.22 -0.76
C ARG A 9 10.42 -18.51 -1.39
N VAL A 10 9.92 -19.71 -1.11
CA VAL A 10 8.64 -20.21 -1.58
C VAL A 10 7.53 -19.30 -1.05
N CYS A 11 6.58 -18.94 -1.90
CA CYS A 11 5.49 -18.08 -1.49
C CYS A 11 4.56 -18.81 -0.51
N SER A 12 4.30 -18.22 0.65
CA SER A 12 3.41 -18.78 1.67
C SER A 12 1.95 -18.95 1.23
N TYR A 13 1.54 -18.30 0.13
CA TYR A 13 0.17 -18.34 -0.37
C TYR A 13 -0.06 -19.34 -1.50
N CYS A 14 0.91 -19.53 -2.39
CA CYS A 14 0.76 -20.41 -3.54
C CYS A 14 1.72 -21.60 -3.53
N GLY A 15 2.72 -21.63 -2.64
CA GLY A 15 3.69 -22.74 -2.60
C GLY A 15 4.69 -22.75 -3.77
N ASP A 16 4.65 -21.75 -4.66
CA ASP A 16 5.52 -21.67 -5.83
C ASP A 16 6.68 -20.69 -5.62
N ALA A 17 7.77 -20.94 -6.34
CA ALA A 17 8.90 -20.03 -6.52
C ALA A 17 9.46 -20.11 -7.97
N PRO A 18 9.54 -18.98 -8.71
CA PRO A 18 9.03 -17.66 -8.33
C PRO A 18 7.50 -17.63 -8.38
N CYS A 19 6.87 -17.03 -7.37
CA CYS A 19 5.42 -16.82 -7.44
C CYS A 19 5.06 -15.66 -8.36
N GLU A 20 3.83 -15.63 -8.85
CA GLU A 20 3.39 -14.56 -9.74
C GLU A 20 3.53 -13.16 -9.12
N TRP A 21 3.41 -13.04 -7.79
CA TRP A 21 3.66 -11.78 -7.11
C TRP A 21 5.14 -11.37 -7.16
N GLN A 22 6.09 -12.29 -7.06
CA GLN A 22 7.51 -11.97 -7.21
C GLN A 22 7.81 -11.46 -8.62
N GLN A 23 7.14 -12.00 -9.63
CA GLN A 23 7.34 -11.60 -11.03
C GLN A 23 6.70 -10.25 -11.37
N TYR A 24 5.44 -10.02 -10.97
CA TYR A 24 4.67 -8.84 -11.39
C TYR A 24 4.54 -7.76 -10.31
N GLY A 25 4.77 -8.11 -9.05
CA GLY A 25 4.60 -7.26 -7.87
C GLY A 25 5.35 -5.93 -7.93
N PRO A 26 6.64 -5.87 -8.32
CA PRO A 26 7.37 -4.60 -8.38
C PRO A 26 6.68 -3.54 -9.24
N GLY A 27 6.12 -3.93 -10.39
CA GLY A 27 5.39 -3.02 -11.27
C GLY A 27 4.03 -2.58 -10.72
N ILE A 28 3.36 -3.45 -9.95
CA ILE A 28 2.09 -3.17 -9.27
C ILE A 28 2.33 -2.18 -8.13
N ILE A 29 3.37 -2.41 -7.31
CA ILE A 29 3.78 -1.53 -6.20
C ILE A 29 4.10 -0.12 -6.73
N GLY A 30 4.97 -0.01 -7.74
CA GLY A 30 5.33 1.29 -8.32
C GLY A 30 4.12 2.05 -8.88
N SER A 31 3.20 1.34 -9.54
CA SER A 31 1.97 1.95 -10.04
C SER A 31 1.05 2.41 -8.92
N ARG A 32 0.96 1.67 -7.82
CA ARG A 32 0.17 2.08 -6.66
C ARG A 32 0.74 3.33 -5.98
N ILE A 33 2.05 3.42 -5.82
CA ILE A 33 2.73 4.61 -5.27
C ILE A 33 2.45 5.83 -6.15
N ARG A 34 2.57 5.70 -7.48
CA ARG A 34 2.20 6.77 -8.42
C ARG A 34 0.74 7.18 -8.32
N MET A 35 -0.17 6.22 -8.15
CA MET A 35 -1.58 6.57 -7.92
C MET A 35 -1.77 7.40 -6.66
N THR A 36 -0.98 7.18 -5.61
CA THR A 36 -1.07 8.01 -4.40
C THR A 36 -0.42 9.38 -4.53
N THR A 37 0.67 9.52 -5.29
CA THR A 37 1.40 10.78 -5.41
C THR A 37 0.89 11.68 -6.54
N CYS A 38 0.43 11.10 -7.66
CA CYS A 38 0.05 11.86 -8.85
C CYS A 38 -1.44 12.25 -8.89
N THR A 39 -2.32 11.58 -8.12
CA THR A 39 -3.76 11.90 -8.19
C THR A 39 -4.13 12.98 -7.18
N LYS A 40 -4.65 14.12 -7.69
CA LYS A 40 -5.22 15.21 -6.86
C LYS A 40 -6.41 14.74 -6.00
N ARG A 41 -7.03 13.61 -6.35
CA ARG A 41 -8.19 13.04 -5.65
C ARG A 41 -7.86 11.66 -5.10
N ARG A 42 -8.12 11.44 -3.80
CA ARG A 42 -7.96 10.13 -3.16
C ARG A 42 -8.86 9.09 -3.84
N LEU A 43 -8.24 8.05 -4.42
CA LEU A 43 -8.96 6.91 -4.98
C LEU A 43 -9.50 6.02 -3.85
N THR A 44 -10.74 5.54 -4.01
CA THR A 44 -11.31 4.56 -3.08
C THR A 44 -10.58 3.22 -3.18
N PRO A 45 -10.45 2.45 -2.08
CA PRO A 45 -9.78 1.16 -2.10
C PRO A 45 -10.31 0.20 -3.18
N GLY A 46 -11.62 0.23 -3.45
CA GLY A 46 -12.24 -0.58 -4.51
C GLY A 46 -11.76 -0.20 -5.91
N ARG A 47 -11.66 1.11 -6.23
CA ARG A 47 -11.13 1.57 -7.52
C ARG A 47 -9.67 1.19 -7.68
N VAL A 48 -8.87 1.38 -6.63
CA VAL A 48 -7.45 1.00 -6.64
C VAL A 48 -7.28 -0.49 -6.87
N LYS A 49 -8.00 -1.34 -6.12
CA LYS A 49 -7.95 -2.79 -6.29
C LYS A 49 -8.25 -3.17 -7.74
N ARG A 50 -9.33 -2.62 -8.31
CA ARG A 50 -9.71 -2.87 -9.71
C ARG A 50 -8.62 -2.48 -10.70
N THR A 51 -8.03 -1.28 -10.57
CA THR A 51 -6.98 -0.84 -11.49
C THR A 51 -5.71 -1.69 -11.36
N LEU A 52 -5.33 -2.08 -10.15
CA LEU A 52 -4.18 -2.97 -9.94
C LEU A 52 -4.45 -4.38 -10.49
N SER A 53 -5.67 -4.90 -10.34
CA SER A 53 -6.08 -6.17 -10.97
C SER A 53 -5.98 -6.12 -12.49
N GLN A 54 -6.41 -5.00 -13.11
CA GLN A 54 -6.26 -4.80 -14.56
C GLN A 54 -4.81 -4.72 -15.00
N LEU A 55 -3.96 -4.00 -14.24
CA LEU A 55 -2.53 -3.90 -14.52
C LEU A 55 -1.85 -5.27 -14.45
N TYR A 56 -2.15 -6.06 -13.43
CA TYR A 56 -1.67 -7.44 -13.31
C TYR A 56 -2.10 -8.26 -14.53
N TYR A 57 -3.39 -8.23 -14.89
CA TYR A 57 -3.90 -8.99 -16.02
C TYR A 57 -3.23 -8.59 -17.34
N TYR A 58 -3.00 -7.28 -17.53
CA TYR A 58 -2.28 -6.76 -18.69
C TYR A 58 -0.84 -7.26 -18.73
N LYS A 59 -0.12 -7.23 -17.60
CA LYS A 59 1.25 -7.74 -17.53
C LYS A 59 1.35 -9.25 -17.77
N ARG A 60 0.32 -10.01 -17.37
CA ARG A 60 0.27 -11.47 -17.56
C ARG A 60 -0.11 -11.87 -19.00
N ASN A 61 -1.10 -11.20 -19.58
CA ASN A 61 -1.72 -11.62 -20.85
C ASN A 61 -1.41 -10.71 -22.05
N GLY A 62 -0.69 -9.61 -21.84
CA GLY A 62 -0.37 -8.61 -22.87
C GLY A 62 -1.57 -7.77 -23.33
N ARG A 63 -2.75 -7.96 -22.75
CA ARG A 63 -4.01 -7.29 -23.14
C ARG A 63 -4.84 -6.87 -21.93
N MET A 64 -5.63 -5.83 -22.09
CA MET A 64 -6.57 -5.40 -21.04
C MET A 64 -7.73 -6.39 -20.92
N CYS A 65 -8.13 -6.68 -19.68
CA CYS A 65 -9.34 -7.47 -19.44
C CYS A 65 -10.58 -6.62 -19.77
N LYS A 66 -11.48 -7.17 -20.60
CA LYS A 66 -12.77 -6.54 -20.90
C LYS A 66 -13.77 -6.67 -19.74
N THR A 67 -13.53 -7.63 -18.85
CA THR A 67 -14.44 -7.96 -17.74
C THR A 67 -14.08 -7.16 -16.48
N THR A 68 -15.12 -6.82 -15.73
CA THR A 68 -15.06 -6.09 -14.45
C THR A 68 -14.44 -6.92 -13.32
N ARG A 69 -14.67 -8.24 -13.35
CA ARG A 69 -14.19 -9.22 -12.38
C ARG A 69 -13.03 -9.97 -13.01
N ILE A 70 -11.83 -9.69 -12.52
CA ILE A 70 -10.61 -10.38 -12.93
C ILE A 70 -10.31 -11.41 -11.85
N GLU A 71 -10.21 -12.67 -12.25
CA GLU A 71 -9.74 -13.73 -11.37
C GLU A 71 -8.25 -13.53 -11.12
N LEU A 72 -7.91 -13.39 -9.84
CA LEU A 72 -6.54 -13.21 -9.38
C LEU A 72 -6.11 -14.47 -8.63
N PRO A 73 -4.87 -14.96 -8.83
CA PRO A 73 -4.29 -15.93 -7.93
C PRO A 73 -4.28 -15.38 -6.49
N LEU A 74 -4.42 -16.28 -5.52
CA LEU A 74 -4.55 -15.92 -4.11
C LEU A 74 -3.37 -15.07 -3.62
N CYS A 75 -2.14 -15.41 -4.03
CA CYS A 75 -0.93 -14.67 -3.67
C CYS A 75 -1.00 -13.20 -4.13
N VAL A 76 -1.43 -12.96 -5.36
CA VAL A 76 -1.57 -11.61 -5.93
C VAL A 76 -2.72 -10.85 -5.26
N ALA A 77 -3.86 -11.51 -5.05
CA ALA A 77 -5.03 -10.89 -4.43
C ALA A 77 -4.76 -10.42 -2.99
N ASN A 78 -4.08 -11.26 -2.20
CA ASN A 78 -3.71 -10.95 -0.83
C ASN A 78 -2.69 -9.82 -0.77
N GLU A 79 -1.66 -9.86 -1.61
CA GLU A 79 -0.63 -8.83 -1.62
C GLU A 79 -1.15 -7.47 -2.11
N ILE A 80 -2.04 -7.42 -3.10
CA ILE A 80 -2.74 -6.17 -3.49
C ILE A 80 -3.53 -5.60 -2.30
N THR A 81 -4.21 -6.47 -1.55
CA THR A 81 -5.01 -6.05 -0.39
C THR A 81 -4.12 -5.51 0.72
N ARG A 82 -3.01 -6.21 1.03
CA ARG A 82 -1.99 -5.79 1.99
C ARG A 82 -1.38 -4.45 1.61
N LEU A 83 -0.97 -4.28 0.35
CA LEU A 83 -0.41 -3.05 -0.19
C LEU A 83 -1.35 -1.86 0.00
N ASN A 84 -2.64 -2.04 -0.31
CA ASN A 84 -3.65 -0.99 -0.14
C ASN A 84 -3.82 -0.57 1.33
N ASN A 85 -3.82 -1.54 2.25
CA ASN A 85 -3.92 -1.28 3.67
C ASN A 85 -2.68 -0.56 4.22
N THR A 86 -1.48 -0.99 3.83
CA THR A 86 -0.22 -0.35 4.22
C THR A 86 -0.18 1.11 3.80
N ILE A 87 -0.47 1.38 2.52
CA ILE A 87 -0.44 2.74 1.99
C ILE A 87 -1.52 3.61 2.64
N ARG A 88 -2.72 3.07 2.88
CA ARG A 88 -3.77 3.79 3.61
C ARG A 88 -3.31 4.18 5.02
N ARG A 89 -2.63 3.30 5.74
CA ARG A 89 -2.09 3.60 7.07
C ARG A 89 -1.02 4.70 7.00
N VAL A 90 -0.07 4.57 6.09
CA VAL A 90 1.01 5.58 5.90
C VAL A 90 0.43 6.95 5.55
N CYS A 91 -0.52 7.01 4.61
CA CYS A 91 -1.18 8.28 4.25
C CYS A 91 -2.07 8.85 5.36
N ALA A 92 -2.57 8.03 6.29
CA ALA A 92 -3.33 8.52 7.44
C ALA A 92 -2.40 9.15 8.49
N ILE A 93 -1.25 8.51 8.75
CA ILE A 93 -0.24 9.00 9.71
C ILE A 93 0.42 10.29 9.21
N GLY A 94 0.70 10.39 7.92
CA GLY A 94 1.27 11.60 7.30
C GLY A 94 0.27 12.71 6.97
N SER A 95 -0.99 12.62 7.43
CA SER A 95 -1.99 13.66 7.18
C SER A 95 -1.76 14.85 8.12
N PRO A 96 -1.69 16.10 7.62
CA PRO A 96 -1.43 17.28 8.45
C PRO A 96 -2.45 17.48 9.59
N ASP A 97 -3.66 16.93 9.48
CA ASP A 97 -4.66 16.97 10.56
C ASP A 97 -4.22 16.19 11.82
N ALA A 98 -3.42 15.14 11.69
CA ALA A 98 -2.85 14.41 12.83
C ALA A 98 -1.72 15.19 13.51
N ALA A 99 -0.95 15.96 12.73
CA ALA A 99 0.05 16.89 13.24
C ALA A 99 -0.59 18.11 13.92
N ALA A 100 -1.72 18.60 13.40
CA ALA A 100 -2.47 19.70 14.01
C ALA A 100 -3.08 19.32 15.37
N GLN A 101 -3.55 18.08 15.54
CA GLN A 101 -4.08 17.60 16.82
C GLN A 101 -3.00 17.45 17.90
N THR A 102 -1.78 17.08 17.51
CA THR A 102 -0.64 17.00 18.45
C THR A 102 -0.10 18.37 18.83
N ALA A 103 -0.06 19.32 17.88
CA ALA A 103 0.26 20.72 18.15
C ALA A 103 -0.77 21.37 19.10
N SER A 104 -2.07 21.21 18.81
CA SER A 104 -3.15 21.74 19.65
C SER A 104 -3.17 21.14 21.07
N SER A 105 -2.82 19.85 21.20
CA SER A 105 -2.71 19.21 22.52
C SER A 105 -1.49 19.71 23.31
N ALA A 106 -0.38 20.03 22.65
CA ALA A 106 0.81 20.57 23.30
C ALA A 106 0.59 22.02 23.78
N GLU A 107 -0.08 22.86 22.99
CA GLU A 107 -0.41 24.24 23.39
C GLU A 107 -1.36 24.30 24.60
N ARG A 108 -2.29 23.34 24.70
CA ARG A 108 -3.20 23.23 25.85
C ARG A 108 -2.48 22.86 27.14
N ILE A 109 -1.53 21.94 27.07
CA ILE A 109 -0.71 21.52 28.23
C ILE A 109 0.20 22.67 28.70
N VAL A 110 0.80 23.44 27.77
CA VAL A 110 1.61 24.61 28.13
C VAL A 110 0.78 25.68 28.85
N SER A 111 -0.46 25.90 28.41
CA SER A 111 -1.36 26.89 29.03
C SER A 111 -1.80 26.49 30.45
N GLU A 112 -2.06 25.20 30.72
CA GLU A 112 -2.39 24.70 32.07
C GLU A 112 -1.19 24.74 33.03
N VAL A 113 0.03 24.53 32.52
CA VAL A 113 1.26 24.57 33.33
C VAL A 113 1.63 26.00 33.75
N GLU A 114 1.49 27.00 32.88
CA GLU A 114 1.78 28.41 33.24
C GLU A 114 0.76 29.01 34.21
N LEU A 115 -0.52 28.64 34.10
CA LEU A 115 -1.56 29.04 35.06
C LEU A 115 -1.35 28.43 36.45
N SER A 116 -0.76 27.24 36.52
CA SER A 116 -0.46 26.55 37.79
C SER A 116 0.83 27.03 38.47
N ALA A 117 1.69 27.77 37.76
CA ALA A 117 2.94 28.32 38.28
C ALA A 117 2.80 29.77 38.81
N SER A 118 1.58 30.33 38.79
CA SER A 118 1.30 31.73 39.16
C SER A 118 0.57 31.90 40.52
N TRP A 119 0.69 30.93 41.43
CA TRP A 119 0.17 31.03 42.81
C TRP A 119 1.26 30.77 43.84
#